data_AF-A0A6G3SE79-F1
#
_entry.id   AF-A0A6G3SE79-F1
#
_cell.length_a   1.000
_cell.length_b   1.000
_cell.length_c   1.000
_cell.angle_alpha   90.00
_cell.angle_beta   90.00
_cell.angle_gamma   90.00
#
_symmetry.space_group_name_H-M   'P 1'
#
loop_
_entity.id
_entity.type
_entity.pdbx_description
1 polymer ?
#
loop_
_entity_poly.entity_id
_entity_poly.type
_entity_poly.pdbx_seq_one_letter_code
_entity_poly.pdbx_strand_id
1 'polypeptide(L)'
;MSDFDAIDSLLDSVAPEAELPEPAARRDLREQARLSKAQVARALGVSPSTLAAWETGREPGGDIRKKYAYLLDGLAAKLVEEARQAAPEPDAPTVTATTETATATEVQGDEDVEVLAAPEPCVLCGAPAGQRVAGFAQHLDPAECQGAASGATAEPSQAQAQAQAQA
;
A
#
# COMPACT_ATOMS: atom_id res chain seq x y z
N MET A 1 -34.25 33.74 12.67
CA MET A 1 -33.57 32.46 12.42
C MET A 1 -34.64 31.41 12.23
N SER A 2 -34.55 30.63 11.16
CA SER A 2 -35.53 29.57 10.83
C SER A 2 -35.20 28.32 11.64
N ASP A 3 -36.18 27.43 11.86
CA ASP A 3 -35.94 26.13 12.51
C ASP A 3 -34.84 25.32 11.79
N PHE A 4 -34.71 25.49 10.48
CA PHE A 4 -33.63 24.89 9.68
C PHE A 4 -32.23 25.39 10.06
N ASP A 5 -32.06 26.68 10.41
CA ASP A 5 -30.77 27.25 10.83
C ASP A 5 -30.30 26.68 12.18
N ALA A 6 -31.26 26.40 13.08
CA ALA A 6 -31.01 25.72 14.34
C ALA A 6 -30.63 24.24 14.13
N ILE A 7 -31.29 23.56 13.18
CA ILE A 7 -30.96 22.18 12.79
C ILE A 7 -29.57 22.12 12.16
N ASP A 8 -29.25 23.02 11.22
CA ASP A 8 -27.94 23.08 10.57
C ASP A 8 -26.82 23.37 11.57
N SER A 9 -27.05 24.27 12.53
CA SER A 9 -26.12 24.53 13.63
C SER A 9 -25.87 23.30 14.50
N LEU A 10 -26.93 22.51 14.77
CA LEU A 10 -26.81 21.26 15.52
C LEU A 10 -26.06 20.19 14.72
N LEU A 11 -26.32 20.07 13.41
CA LEU A 11 -25.63 19.13 12.53
C LEU A 11 -24.14 19.47 12.39
N ASP A 12 -23.78 20.75 12.28
CA ASP A 12 -22.37 21.15 12.21
C ASP A 12 -21.64 20.88 13.55
N SER A 13 -22.35 20.94 14.69
CA SER A 13 -21.76 20.62 16.01
C SER A 13 -21.42 19.13 16.20
N VAL A 14 -22.07 18.23 15.46
CA VAL A 14 -21.81 16.77 15.51
C VAL A 14 -20.94 16.28 14.35
N ALA A 15 -20.68 17.12 13.36
CA ALA A 15 -19.81 16.76 12.25
C ALA A 15 -18.37 16.57 12.78
N PRO A 16 -17.67 15.49 12.37
CA PRO A 16 -16.29 15.27 12.78
C PRO A 16 -15.43 16.46 12.32
N GLU A 17 -14.72 17.07 13.28
CA GLU A 17 -13.78 18.14 12.96
C GLU A 17 -12.66 17.58 12.09
N ALA A 18 -12.31 18.34 11.05
CA ALA A 18 -11.21 17.95 10.17
C ALA A 18 -9.94 17.76 11.01
N GLU A 19 -9.39 16.54 10.95
CA GLU A 19 -8.16 16.19 11.65
C GLU A 19 -7.02 17.03 11.08
N LEU A 20 -6.35 17.74 11.97
CA LEU A 20 -5.21 18.56 11.59
C LEU A 20 -3.94 17.86 12.06
N PRO A 21 -2.89 17.80 11.22
CA PRO A 21 -1.60 17.28 11.64
C PRO A 21 -1.01 18.12 12.77
N GLU A 22 -0.01 17.59 13.47
CA GLU A 22 0.69 18.27 14.56
C GLU A 22 1.19 19.67 14.15
N PRO A 23 1.23 20.67 15.05
CA PRO A 23 1.57 22.05 14.70
C PRO A 23 2.91 22.21 13.96
N ALA A 24 3.92 21.41 14.35
CA ALA A 24 5.22 21.37 13.67
C ALA A 24 5.09 20.87 12.23
N ALA A 25 4.34 19.78 12.01
CA ALA A 25 4.11 19.22 10.67
C ALA A 25 3.38 20.21 9.76
N ARG A 26 2.46 21.03 10.29
CA ARG A 26 1.79 22.10 9.53
C ARG A 26 2.80 23.12 8.97
N ARG A 27 3.73 23.56 9.83
CA ARG A 27 4.81 24.49 9.44
C ARG A 27 5.72 23.85 8.41
N ASP A 28 6.13 22.60 8.64
CA ASP A 28 7.08 21.91 7.79
C ASP A 28 6.50 21.62 6.40
N LEU A 29 5.22 21.25 6.28
CA LEU A 29 4.52 21.11 4.99
C LEU A 29 4.53 22.44 4.21
N ARG A 30 4.23 23.54 4.89
CA ARG A 30 4.26 24.88 4.27
C ARG A 30 5.66 25.23 3.78
N GLU A 31 6.69 24.96 4.57
CA GLU A 31 8.09 25.30 4.25
C GLU A 31 8.65 24.44 3.12
N GLN A 32 8.35 23.13 3.12
CA GLN A 32 8.70 22.23 2.03
C GLN A 32 8.06 22.67 0.70
N ALA A 33 6.80 23.10 0.75
CA ALA A 33 6.10 23.69 -0.39
C ALA A 33 6.56 25.13 -0.73
N ARG A 34 7.55 25.67 -0.01
CA ARG A 34 8.11 27.02 -0.21
C ARG A 34 7.08 28.15 -0.12
N LEU A 35 6.03 27.94 0.67
CA LEU A 35 4.98 28.94 0.90
C LEU A 35 5.29 29.78 2.14
N SER A 36 5.11 31.10 2.02
CA SER A 36 5.18 32.00 3.16
C SER A 36 3.88 31.97 3.97
N LYS A 37 3.99 32.31 5.28
CA LYS A 37 2.82 32.50 6.14
C LYS A 37 1.82 33.50 5.55
N ALA A 38 2.32 34.56 4.93
CA ALA A 38 1.48 35.59 4.32
C ALA A 38 0.68 35.06 3.12
N GLN A 39 1.25 34.17 2.29
CA GLN A 39 0.54 33.56 1.17
C GLN A 39 -0.58 32.66 1.64
N VAL A 40 -0.30 31.75 2.58
CA VAL A 40 -1.30 30.84 3.14
C VAL A 40 -2.41 31.61 3.86
N ALA A 41 -2.04 32.60 4.68
CA ALA A 41 -3.01 33.42 5.40
C ALA A 41 -3.95 34.19 4.44
N ARG A 42 -3.41 34.75 3.35
CA ARG A 42 -4.20 35.43 2.31
C ARG A 42 -5.17 34.48 1.61
N ALA A 43 -4.72 33.26 1.26
CA ALA A 43 -5.58 32.25 0.63
C ALA A 43 -6.73 31.82 1.55
N LEU A 44 -6.49 31.77 2.86
CA LEU A 44 -7.49 31.41 3.88
C LEU A 44 -8.33 32.61 4.36
N GLY A 45 -7.98 33.84 3.97
CA GLY A 45 -8.66 35.05 4.43
C GLY A 45 -8.40 35.41 5.91
N VAL A 46 -7.27 35.00 6.47
CA VAL A 46 -6.86 35.28 7.86
C VAL A 46 -5.59 36.12 7.93
N SER A 47 -5.23 36.57 9.13
CA SER A 47 -3.97 37.29 9.33
C SER A 47 -2.77 36.33 9.39
N PRO A 48 -1.56 36.77 8.96
CA PRO A 48 -0.35 35.96 9.13
C PRO A 48 -0.05 35.60 10.59
N SER A 49 -0.44 36.47 11.54
CA SER A 49 -0.32 36.22 12.98
C SER A 49 -1.27 35.11 13.46
N THR A 50 -2.48 35.04 12.90
CA THR A 50 -3.43 33.96 13.17
C THR A 50 -2.88 32.62 12.72
N LEU A 51 -2.33 32.57 11.50
CA LEU A 51 -1.68 31.37 10.99
C LEU A 51 -0.46 30.97 11.84
N ALA A 52 0.35 31.95 12.26
CA ALA A 52 1.48 31.69 13.16
C ALA A 52 1.02 31.05 14.49
N ALA A 53 -0.09 31.52 15.06
CA ALA A 53 -0.66 30.91 16.27
C ALA A 53 -1.07 29.45 16.04
N TRP A 54 -1.60 29.13 14.85
CA TRP A 54 -1.99 27.76 14.50
C TRP A 54 -0.82 26.80 14.33
N GLU A 55 0.28 27.29 13.77
CA GLU A 55 1.54 26.54 13.63
C GLU A 55 2.27 26.37 14.97
N THR A 56 1.87 27.11 16.02
CA THR A 56 2.44 26.98 17.38
C THR A 56 1.53 26.25 18.36
N GLY A 57 0.37 25.73 17.93
CA GLY A 57 -0.49 24.88 18.75
C GLY A 57 -1.89 25.41 19.06
N ARG A 58 -2.25 26.62 18.62
CA ARG A 58 -3.67 27.03 18.63
C ARG A 58 -4.43 26.26 17.55
N GLU A 59 -5.67 25.88 17.80
CA GLU A 59 -6.50 25.28 16.76
C GLU A 59 -7.41 26.31 16.06
N PRO A 60 -7.56 26.25 14.73
CA PRO A 60 -8.65 26.92 14.04
C PRO A 60 -9.97 26.22 14.34
N GLY A 61 -11.07 26.98 14.42
CA GLY A 61 -12.41 26.44 14.60
C GLY A 61 -13.26 26.51 13.32
N GLY A 62 -14.36 25.75 13.28
CA GLY A 62 -15.39 25.85 12.24
C GLY A 62 -14.89 25.69 10.81
N ASP A 63 -15.48 26.43 9.87
CA ASP A 63 -15.17 26.30 8.44
C ASP A 63 -13.72 26.61 8.06
N ILE A 64 -13.05 27.48 8.84
CA ILE A 64 -11.66 27.79 8.56
C ILE A 64 -10.73 26.62 8.89
N ARG A 65 -11.10 25.77 9.87
CA ARG A 65 -10.42 24.51 10.16
C ARG A 65 -10.48 23.57 8.95
N LYS A 66 -11.68 23.41 8.37
CA LYS A 66 -11.92 22.56 7.19
C LYS A 66 -11.08 23.02 5.99
N LYS A 67 -11.09 24.33 5.69
CA LYS A 67 -10.28 24.91 4.60
C LYS A 67 -8.79 24.74 4.81
N TYR A 68 -8.33 24.91 6.05
CA TYR A 68 -6.93 24.75 6.38
C TYR A 68 -6.47 23.29 6.29
N ALA A 69 -7.28 22.33 6.78
CA ALA A 69 -7.03 20.91 6.62
C ALA A 69 -6.92 20.52 5.14
N TYR A 70 -7.86 20.98 4.31
CA TYR A 70 -7.83 20.73 2.86
C TYR A 70 -6.56 21.27 2.19
N LEU A 71 -6.10 22.46 2.59
CA LEU A 71 -4.84 23.02 2.09
C LEU A 71 -3.65 22.12 2.47
N LEU A 72 -3.57 21.70 3.73
CA LEU A 72 -2.46 20.88 4.23
C LEU A 72 -2.42 19.50 3.58
N ASP A 73 -3.57 18.86 3.39
CA ASP A 73 -3.71 17.59 2.68
C ASP A 73 -3.24 17.72 1.22
N GLY A 74 -3.70 18.77 0.52
CA GLY A 74 -3.25 19.06 -0.83
C GLY A 74 -1.75 19.32 -0.93
N LEU A 75 -1.15 20.00 0.05
CA LEU A 75 0.30 20.21 0.10
C LEU A 75 1.05 18.91 0.34
N ALA A 76 0.59 18.07 1.28
CA ALA A 76 1.20 16.78 1.55
C ALA A 76 1.18 15.87 0.30
N ALA A 77 0.03 15.77 -0.37
CA ALA A 77 -0.11 14.99 -1.59
C ALA A 77 0.83 15.49 -2.70
N LYS A 78 0.95 16.81 -2.89
CA LYS A 78 1.86 17.38 -3.89
C LYS A 78 3.32 17.08 -3.59
N LEU A 79 3.75 17.19 -2.34
CA LEU A 79 5.11 16.89 -1.93
C LEU A 79 5.46 15.41 -2.11
N VAL A 80 4.51 14.50 -1.86
CA VAL A 80 4.66 13.06 -2.15
C VAL A 80 4.81 12.80 -3.64
N GLU A 81 3.98 13.42 -4.48
CA GLU A 81 4.09 13.31 -5.94
C GLU A 81 5.42 13.87 -6.48
N GLU A 82 5.88 15.01 -5.96
CA GLU A 82 7.17 15.60 -6.30
C GLU A 82 8.33 14.68 -5.88
N ALA A 83 8.27 14.08 -4.70
CA ALA A 83 9.27 13.11 -4.24
C ALA A 83 9.28 11.86 -5.13
N ARG A 84 8.12 11.37 -5.56
CA ARG A 84 8.00 10.24 -6.49
C ARG A 84 8.58 10.55 -7.88
N GLN A 85 8.40 11.77 -8.38
CA GLN A 85 8.96 12.20 -9.67
C GLN A 85 10.46 12.50 -9.61
N ALA A 86 10.96 12.93 -8.45
CA ALA A 86 12.39 13.18 -8.24
C ALA A 86 13.19 11.91 -7.98
N ALA A 87 12.53 10.80 -7.61
CA ALA A 87 13.18 9.50 -7.55
C ALA A 87 13.60 9.10 -8.97
N PRO A 88 14.90 8.78 -9.21
CA PRO A 88 15.29 8.22 -10.49
C PRO A 88 14.47 6.95 -10.74
N GLU A 89 13.94 6.80 -11.95
CA GLU A 89 13.46 5.50 -12.41
C GLU A 89 14.57 4.49 -12.08
N PRO A 90 14.26 3.36 -11.42
CA PRO A 90 15.26 2.31 -11.29
C PRO A 90 15.63 1.90 -12.72
N ASP A 91 16.83 2.31 -13.13
CA ASP A 91 17.54 1.73 -14.27
C ASP A 91 17.35 0.22 -14.13
N ALA A 92 16.59 -0.35 -15.07
CA ALA A 92 16.18 -1.74 -15.00
C ALA A 92 17.44 -2.58 -14.73
N PRO A 93 17.50 -3.36 -13.65
CA PRO A 93 18.71 -4.11 -13.37
C PRO A 93 18.79 -5.22 -14.42
N THR A 94 19.60 -5.00 -15.46
CA THR A 94 20.17 -6.08 -16.25
C THR A 94 21.13 -6.80 -15.31
N VAL A 95 20.60 -7.75 -14.54
CA VAL A 95 21.41 -8.74 -13.83
C VAL A 95 21.15 -10.07 -14.50
N THR A 96 22.12 -10.43 -15.32
CA THR A 96 22.43 -11.79 -15.74
C THR A 96 22.11 -12.78 -14.63
N ALA A 97 21.32 -13.79 -14.98
CA ALA A 97 21.06 -14.95 -14.16
C ALA A 97 22.36 -15.50 -13.57
N THR A 98 22.47 -15.43 -12.26
CA THR A 98 23.34 -16.32 -11.49
C THR A 98 22.48 -16.85 -10.35
N THR A 99 22.03 -18.08 -10.54
CA THR A 99 21.44 -18.94 -9.52
C THR A 99 22.40 -19.06 -8.35
N GLU A 100 21.98 -18.61 -7.16
CA GLU A 100 22.38 -19.24 -5.91
C GLU A 100 21.31 -19.06 -4.83
N THR A 101 21.12 -20.14 -4.10
CA THR A 101 19.96 -20.56 -3.31
C THR A 101 19.92 -19.94 -1.91
N ALA A 102 18.69 -19.81 -1.37
CA ALA A 102 18.31 -19.65 0.06
C ALA A 102 18.59 -18.26 0.69
N THR A 103 17.65 -17.56 1.34
CA THR A 103 16.61 -18.01 2.28
C THR A 103 15.50 -16.94 2.38
N ALA A 104 14.24 -17.39 2.45
CA ALA A 104 13.01 -16.72 2.88
C ALA A 104 13.16 -15.70 4.04
N THR A 105 12.24 -14.79 4.38
CA THR A 105 10.95 -14.26 3.88
C THR A 105 10.53 -13.29 4.99
N GLU A 106 10.14 -12.04 4.69
CA GLU A 106 9.12 -11.32 5.47
C GLU A 106 8.43 -10.30 4.54
N VAL A 107 7.38 -10.75 3.85
CA VAL A 107 6.33 -9.87 3.31
C VAL A 107 5.05 -10.31 3.98
N GLN A 108 4.47 -9.37 4.72
CA GLN A 108 3.21 -9.51 5.43
C GLN A 108 2.11 -9.83 4.41
N GLY A 109 1.62 -11.07 4.49
CA GLY A 109 0.48 -11.54 3.73
C GLY A 109 -0.82 -11.06 4.38
N ASP A 110 -1.77 -10.78 3.50
CA ASP A 110 -3.19 -11.04 3.74
C ASP A 110 -3.33 -12.39 4.48
N GLU A 111 -4.00 -12.39 5.63
CA GLU A 111 -3.79 -13.32 6.76
C GLU A 111 -4.13 -14.82 6.50
N ASP A 112 -4.36 -15.22 5.24
CA ASP A 112 -4.87 -16.55 4.87
C ASP A 112 -4.03 -17.33 3.84
N VAL A 113 -2.88 -16.81 3.37
CA VAL A 113 -2.04 -17.48 2.34
C VAL A 113 -0.64 -17.84 2.85
N GLU A 114 -0.35 -19.14 2.91
CA GLU A 114 0.97 -19.69 3.29
C GLU A 114 1.68 -20.31 2.08
N VAL A 115 2.96 -19.98 1.87
CA VAL A 115 3.81 -20.58 0.82
C VAL A 115 4.46 -21.86 1.35
N LEU A 116 4.25 -22.99 0.66
CA LEU A 116 4.80 -24.30 1.04
C LEU A 116 6.26 -24.46 0.57
N ALA A 117 7.11 -24.97 1.46
CA ALA A 117 8.52 -25.28 1.15
C ALA A 117 8.69 -26.45 0.16
N ALA A 118 7.71 -27.35 0.08
CA ALA A 118 7.62 -28.41 -0.92
C ALA A 118 6.17 -28.48 -1.42
N PRO A 119 5.95 -28.68 -2.73
CA PRO A 119 4.60 -28.68 -3.27
C PRO A 119 3.80 -29.89 -2.79
N GLU A 120 2.61 -29.65 -2.26
CA GLU A 120 1.66 -30.67 -1.81
C GLU A 120 0.52 -30.82 -2.83
N PRO A 121 -0.18 -31.97 -2.90
CA PRO A 121 -1.26 -32.16 -3.86
C PRO A 121 -2.43 -31.21 -3.59
N CYS A 122 -2.81 -30.44 -4.59
CA CYS A 122 -3.93 -29.51 -4.57
C CYS A 122 -5.22 -30.24 -4.23
N VAL A 123 -6.03 -29.71 -3.32
CA VAL A 123 -7.30 -30.33 -2.91
C VAL A 123 -8.36 -30.35 -4.01
N LEU A 124 -8.21 -29.51 -5.05
CA LEU A 124 -9.17 -29.42 -6.16
C LEU A 124 -8.80 -30.32 -7.34
N CYS A 125 -7.51 -30.40 -7.71
CA CYS A 125 -7.07 -31.11 -8.92
C CYS A 125 -6.01 -32.20 -8.67
N GLY A 126 -5.46 -32.31 -7.46
CA GLY A 126 -4.42 -33.28 -7.09
C GLY A 126 -3.01 -32.96 -7.59
N ALA A 127 -2.82 -31.86 -8.31
CA ALA A 127 -1.54 -31.42 -8.84
C ALA A 127 -0.65 -30.77 -7.77
N PRO A 128 0.68 -30.77 -7.93
CA PRO A 128 1.58 -30.12 -6.98
C PRO A 128 1.29 -28.61 -6.89
N ALA A 129 0.82 -28.16 -5.73
CA ALA A 129 0.58 -26.76 -5.41
C ALA A 129 1.61 -26.28 -4.37
N GLY A 130 2.21 -25.11 -4.62
CA GLY A 130 3.17 -24.48 -3.73
C GLY A 130 2.55 -23.54 -2.69
N GLN A 131 1.22 -23.45 -2.65
CA GLN A 131 0.49 -22.49 -1.81
C GLN A 131 -0.56 -23.22 -0.98
N ARG A 132 -0.83 -22.72 0.22
CA ARG A 132 -1.83 -23.21 1.16
C ARG A 132 -2.74 -22.06 1.58
N VAL A 133 -4.05 -22.28 1.49
CA VAL A 133 -5.06 -21.30 1.90
C VAL A 133 -5.99 -21.97 2.90
N ALA A 134 -6.18 -21.34 4.06
CA ALA A 134 -7.00 -21.89 5.16
C ALA A 134 -6.65 -23.35 5.54
N GLY A 135 -5.37 -23.73 5.44
CA GLY A 135 -4.90 -25.08 5.78
C GLY A 135 -4.85 -26.08 4.62
N PHE A 136 -5.35 -25.75 3.44
CA PHE A 136 -5.43 -26.65 2.29
C PHE A 136 -4.48 -26.24 1.16
N ALA A 137 -3.72 -27.20 0.61
CA ALA A 137 -2.86 -26.96 -0.54
C ALA A 137 -3.71 -26.67 -1.79
N GLN A 138 -3.47 -25.54 -2.45
CA GLN A 138 -4.22 -25.09 -3.64
C GLN A 138 -3.43 -24.05 -4.45
N HIS A 139 -3.82 -23.82 -5.70
CA HIS A 139 -3.25 -22.75 -6.53
C HIS A 139 -3.86 -21.38 -6.17
N LEU A 140 -3.10 -20.29 -6.34
CA LEU A 140 -3.62 -18.93 -6.20
C LEU A 140 -4.34 -18.47 -7.47
N ASP A 141 -3.87 -18.93 -8.64
CA ASP A 141 -4.53 -18.66 -9.90
C ASP A 141 -5.41 -19.87 -10.32
N PRO A 142 -6.71 -19.65 -10.63
CA PRO A 142 -7.62 -20.73 -11.01
C PRO A 142 -7.29 -21.38 -12.36
N ALA A 143 -6.52 -20.72 -13.24
CA ALA A 143 -6.08 -21.32 -14.50
C ALA A 143 -5.06 -22.44 -14.28
N GLU A 144 -4.27 -22.37 -13.20
CA GLU A 144 -3.29 -23.40 -12.85
C GLU A 144 -3.99 -24.72 -12.44
N CYS A 145 -5.15 -24.62 -11.77
CA CYS A 145 -6.01 -25.78 -11.50
C CYS A 145 -6.52 -26.46 -12.78
N GLN A 146 -6.72 -25.70 -13.87
CA GLN A 146 -7.24 -26.22 -15.13
C GLN A 146 -6.15 -26.86 -16.00
N GLY A 147 -4.92 -26.36 -15.92
CA GLY A 147 -3.77 -26.89 -16.69
C GLY A 147 -3.31 -28.29 -16.25
N ALA A 148 -3.42 -28.61 -14.96
CA ALA A 148 -2.91 -29.88 -14.44
C ALA A 148 -3.76 -31.11 -14.79
N ALA A 149 -5.05 -30.92 -15.12
CA ALA A 149 -5.88 -32.00 -15.67
C ALA A 149 -5.39 -32.49 -17.05
N SER A 150 -4.53 -31.71 -17.72
CA SER A 150 -3.92 -32.07 -19.01
C SER A 150 -2.49 -32.63 -18.88
N GLY A 151 -1.95 -32.73 -17.66
CA GLY A 151 -0.56 -33.10 -17.37
C GLY A 151 -0.39 -34.52 -16.81
N ALA A 152 -1.11 -35.50 -17.33
CA ALA A 152 -0.85 -36.92 -17.07
C ALA A 152 -0.51 -37.63 -18.39
N THR A 153 0.67 -37.34 -18.95
CA THR A 153 1.34 -38.28 -19.86
C THR A 153 2.63 -38.70 -19.19
N ALA A 154 2.64 -39.98 -18.81
CA ALA A 154 3.81 -40.69 -18.33
C ALA A 154 4.92 -40.66 -19.38
N GLU A 155 6.13 -40.29 -18.97
CA GLU A 155 7.35 -40.62 -19.71
C GLU A 155 8.14 -41.65 -18.88
N PRO A 156 8.26 -42.91 -19.32
CA PRO A 156 9.09 -43.89 -18.65
C PRO A 156 10.56 -43.59 -18.96
N SER A 157 11.29 -43.11 -17.95
CA SER A 157 12.74 -42.92 -18.06
C SER A 157 13.46 -44.26 -18.15
N GLN A 158 14.11 -44.47 -19.29
CA GLN A 158 15.07 -45.53 -19.55
C GLN A 158 16.35 -45.27 -18.75
N ALA A 159 16.76 -46.20 -17.88
CA ALA A 159 18.17 -46.49 -17.58
C ALA A 159 18.32 -47.63 -16.55
N GLN A 160 18.36 -48.89 -17.01
CA GLN A 160 19.22 -49.90 -16.39
C GLN A 160 19.85 -50.77 -17.50
N ALA A 161 21.02 -50.33 -17.94
CA ALA A 161 21.94 -51.10 -18.77
C ALA A 161 22.79 -52.02 -17.88
N GLN A 162 22.95 -53.27 -18.35
CA GLN A 162 24.16 -54.09 -18.24
C GLN A 162 24.62 -54.61 -16.87
N ALA A 163 24.26 -55.86 -16.55
CA ALA A 163 25.12 -56.91 -15.96
C ALA A 163 24.28 -58.21 -15.96
N GLN A 164 24.51 -59.20 -16.82
CA GLN A 164 25.41 -60.35 -16.64
C GLN A 164 25.35 -61.11 -18.00
N ALA A 165 26.41 -61.25 -18.80
CA ALA A 165 27.58 -62.10 -18.60
C ALA A 165 27.26 -63.59 -18.32
N GLN A 166 27.29 -64.38 -19.41
CA GLN A 166 27.82 -65.76 -19.49
C GLN A 166 27.13 -66.87 -18.68
N ALA A 167 26.38 -67.74 -19.39
CA ALA A 167 26.56 -69.20 -19.41
C ALA A 167 25.60 -69.82 -20.44
#